data_AF-A0A7C3GNV9-F1
#
_entry.id   AF-A0A7C3GNV9-F1
#
_cell.length_a   1.000
_cell.length_b   1.000
_cell.length_c   1.000
_cell.angle_alpha   90.00
_cell.angle_beta   90.00
_cell.angle_gamma   90.00
#
_symmetry.space_group_name_H-M   'P 1'
#
loop_
_entity.id
_entity.type
_entity.pdbx_description
1 polymer ?
#
loop_
_entity_poly.entity_id
_entity_poly.type
_entity_poly.pdbx_seq_one_letter_code
_entity_poly.pdbx_strand_id
1 'polypeptide(L)'
;MLKTANPDIIEPISSSVLDRRRAWRENKKASCSLPQPVEVKGKPVTVHMDLDGLDREEASGFTMILMVYVEDREVYRYHRLSYGVSCSPYLLENWNDHWVLETKGMLILDGEIANLAWGYDEIFDSQLLNGKPFYFGVRDGKTYLVYDGQPLPVEYDYVYHGMCCEQAMYNVAGNEQMVWFYALRDGIWYYVEMGVYPCTGIEIPGLWSPCRPIPAGGQAR
;
A
#
# COMPACT_ATOMS: atom_id res chain seq x y z
N MET A 1 32.06 -4.79 -3.78
CA MET A 1 32.04 -6.22 -3.39
C MET A 1 30.78 -6.43 -2.57
N LEU A 2 29.69 -6.85 -3.20
CA LEU A 2 28.39 -7.04 -2.56
C LEU A 2 28.38 -8.41 -1.87
N LYS A 3 28.16 -8.44 -0.56
CA LYS A 3 27.88 -9.67 0.17
C LYS A 3 26.39 -9.98 0.01
N THR A 4 26.09 -11.02 -0.75
CA THR A 4 24.79 -11.68 -0.76
C THR A 4 24.44 -12.10 0.67
N ALA A 5 23.18 -11.92 1.07
CA ALA A 5 22.66 -12.49 2.31
C ALA A 5 22.98 -13.99 2.35
N ASN A 6 23.47 -14.46 3.49
CA ASN A 6 23.77 -15.86 3.71
C ASN A 6 22.45 -16.68 3.63
N PRO A 7 22.29 -17.62 2.67
CA PRO A 7 21.07 -18.42 2.57
C PRO A 7 20.82 -19.30 3.81
N ASP A 8 21.82 -19.48 4.67
CA ASP A 8 21.73 -20.27 5.91
C ASP A 8 21.11 -19.51 7.10
N ILE A 9 20.66 -18.26 6.91
CA ILE A 9 19.97 -17.46 7.94
C ILE A 9 18.59 -17.05 7.42
N ILE A 10 17.74 -18.03 7.16
CA ILE A 10 16.30 -17.82 7.15
C ILE A 10 15.81 -18.26 8.52
N GLU A 11 15.77 -17.34 9.47
CA GLU A 11 15.08 -17.63 10.72
C GLU A 11 13.60 -17.89 10.39
N PRO A 12 12.99 -18.97 10.92
CA PRO A 12 11.59 -19.25 10.68
C PRO A 12 10.74 -18.09 11.20
N ILE A 13 9.80 -17.64 10.38
CA ILE A 13 8.81 -16.62 10.75
C ILE A 13 8.15 -17.05 12.07
N SER A 14 8.20 -16.18 13.08
CA SER A 14 7.60 -16.45 14.40
C SER A 14 6.14 -16.89 14.26
N SER A 15 5.72 -17.89 15.04
CA SER A 15 4.32 -18.33 15.10
C SER A 15 3.36 -17.17 15.39
N SER A 16 3.79 -16.20 16.21
CA SER A 16 2.99 -15.00 16.51
C SER A 16 2.70 -14.14 15.26
N VAL A 17 3.60 -14.10 14.29
CA VAL A 17 3.42 -13.40 13.02
C VAL A 17 2.43 -14.17 12.14
N LEU A 18 2.56 -15.50 12.09
CA LEU A 18 1.66 -16.37 11.32
C LEU A 18 0.23 -16.33 11.87
N ASP A 19 0.05 -16.29 13.19
CA ASP A 19 -1.25 -16.21 13.83
C ASP A 19 -1.93 -14.86 13.56
N ARG A 20 -1.17 -13.75 13.59
CA ARG A 20 -1.70 -12.42 13.19
C ARG A 20 -2.12 -12.40 11.72
N ARG A 21 -1.38 -13.05 10.83
CA ARG A 21 -1.77 -13.18 9.40
C ARG A 21 -3.05 -13.97 9.22
N ARG A 22 -3.19 -15.08 9.94
CA ARG A 22 -4.40 -15.90 9.93
C ARG A 22 -5.60 -15.07 10.40
N ALA A 23 -5.48 -14.40 11.55
CA ALA A 23 -6.53 -13.54 12.09
C ALA A 23 -6.92 -12.41 11.12
N TRP A 24 -5.95 -11.80 10.42
CA TRP A 24 -6.25 -10.80 9.40
C TRP A 24 -7.01 -11.39 8.20
N ARG A 25 -6.60 -12.55 7.69
CA ARG A 25 -7.28 -13.22 6.55
C ARG A 25 -8.71 -13.61 6.90
N GLU A 26 -8.93 -14.07 8.13
CA GLU A 26 -10.26 -14.45 8.64
C GLU A 26 -11.18 -13.24 8.82
N ASN A 27 -10.62 -12.04 9.05
CA ASN A 27 -11.38 -10.80 9.27
C ASN A 27 -11.47 -9.87 8.05
N LYS A 28 -10.70 -10.11 6.99
CA LYS A 28 -10.74 -9.30 5.76
C LYS A 28 -12.06 -9.54 5.03
N LYS A 29 -12.96 -8.57 5.08
CA LYS A 29 -14.20 -8.59 4.28
C LYS A 29 -13.87 -8.69 2.79
N ALA A 30 -14.69 -9.42 2.04
CA ALA A 30 -14.55 -9.60 0.59
C ALA A 30 -14.49 -8.24 -0.13
N SER A 31 -13.68 -8.18 -1.19
CA SER A 31 -13.12 -6.98 -1.81
C SER A 31 -14.10 -6.12 -2.64
N CYS A 32 -15.35 -5.96 -2.21
CA CYS A 32 -16.33 -5.09 -2.86
C CYS A 32 -17.08 -4.16 -1.91
N SER A 33 -16.58 -3.93 -0.71
CA SER A 33 -17.10 -2.88 0.18
C SER A 33 -16.42 -1.55 -0.11
N LEU A 34 -17.19 -0.47 -0.09
CA LEU A 34 -16.62 0.87 0.01
C LEU A 34 -15.69 0.97 1.25
N PRO A 35 -14.62 1.78 1.17
CA PRO A 35 -13.75 2.00 2.32
C PRO A 35 -14.55 2.62 3.46
N GLN A 36 -14.12 2.35 4.70
CA GLN A 36 -14.79 2.92 5.86
C GLN A 36 -14.57 4.44 5.90
N PRO A 37 -15.52 5.20 6.48
CA PRO A 37 -15.32 6.61 6.76
C PRO A 37 -14.07 6.85 7.61
N VAL A 38 -13.41 7.99 7.36
CA VAL A 38 -12.29 8.46 8.19
C VAL A 38 -12.59 9.86 8.72
N GLU A 39 -11.94 10.24 9.79
CA GLU A 39 -12.03 11.60 10.32
C GLU A 39 -10.78 12.38 9.90
N VAL A 40 -10.95 13.58 9.34
CA VAL A 40 -9.86 14.49 8.95
C VAL A 40 -10.17 15.87 9.53
N LYS A 41 -9.26 16.45 10.32
CA LYS A 41 -9.47 17.76 10.97
C LYS A 41 -10.80 17.83 11.76
N GLY A 42 -11.20 16.73 12.41
CA GLY A 42 -12.46 16.64 13.16
C GLY A 42 -13.73 16.47 12.30
N LYS A 43 -13.57 16.24 10.99
CA LYS A 43 -14.67 16.15 10.02
C LYS A 43 -14.75 14.76 9.40
N PRO A 44 -15.94 14.14 9.30
CA PRO A 44 -16.08 12.87 8.63
C PRO A 44 -15.84 13.05 7.12
N VAL A 45 -15.05 12.13 6.56
CA VAL A 45 -14.79 11.98 5.14
C VAL A 45 -15.35 10.62 4.70
N THR A 46 -16.19 10.62 3.68
CA THR A 46 -16.81 9.41 3.14
C THR A 46 -16.59 9.32 1.63
N VAL A 47 -16.70 8.10 1.09
CA VAL A 47 -16.65 7.84 -0.34
C VAL A 47 -17.97 7.20 -0.75
N HIS A 48 -18.62 7.79 -1.74
CA HIS A 48 -19.74 7.19 -2.43
C HIS A 48 -19.28 6.71 -3.81
N MET A 49 -19.92 5.64 -4.29
CA MET A 49 -19.72 5.11 -5.62
C MET A 49 -21.06 5.08 -6.33
N ASP A 50 -21.09 5.59 -7.55
CA ASP A 50 -22.18 5.43 -8.49
C ASP A 50 -21.70 4.61 -9.71
N LEU A 51 -22.58 3.77 -10.22
CA LEU A 51 -22.34 2.87 -11.35
C LEU A 51 -23.30 3.26 -12.47
N ASP A 52 -22.95 4.29 -13.21
CA ASP A 52 -23.74 4.75 -14.35
C ASP A 52 -23.52 3.83 -15.57
N GLY A 53 -24.62 3.43 -16.22
CA GLY A 53 -24.61 2.71 -17.50
C GLY A 53 -24.69 1.18 -17.42
N LEU A 54 -25.17 0.60 -16.32
CA LEU A 54 -25.47 -0.84 -16.24
C LEU A 54 -26.76 -1.21 -17.00
N ASP A 55 -26.76 -1.10 -18.33
CA ASP A 55 -27.68 -1.93 -19.13
C ASP A 55 -27.15 -3.36 -19.08
N ARG A 56 -27.80 -4.15 -18.22
CA ARG A 56 -27.37 -5.45 -17.69
C ARG A 56 -27.13 -6.56 -18.73
N GLU A 57 -27.45 -6.33 -20.00
CA GLU A 57 -27.46 -7.38 -21.01
C GLU A 57 -26.21 -7.46 -21.90
N GLU A 58 -25.43 -6.38 -22.11
CA GLU A 58 -24.32 -6.44 -23.10
C GLU A 58 -23.04 -5.65 -22.76
N ALA A 59 -22.96 -4.93 -21.64
CA ALA A 59 -21.84 -4.02 -21.42
C ALA A 59 -20.58 -4.72 -20.86
N SER A 60 -19.54 -4.82 -21.70
CA SER A 60 -18.17 -5.21 -21.31
C SER A 60 -17.46 -4.17 -20.44
N GLY A 61 -18.02 -2.96 -20.25
CA GLY A 61 -17.53 -1.95 -19.33
C GLY A 61 -18.62 -0.96 -18.85
N PHE A 62 -18.39 -0.35 -17.69
CA PHE A 62 -19.25 0.66 -17.06
C PHE A 62 -18.43 1.86 -16.59
N THR A 63 -19.07 3.02 -16.41
CA THR A 63 -18.40 4.18 -15.79
C THR A 63 -18.61 4.11 -14.29
N MET A 64 -17.51 4.01 -13.56
CA MET A 64 -17.47 4.14 -12.12
C MET A 64 -17.27 5.61 -11.77
N ILE A 65 -18.17 6.15 -10.96
CA ILE A 65 -18.07 7.52 -10.45
C ILE A 65 -17.80 7.43 -8.95
N LEU A 66 -16.61 7.88 -8.53
CA LEU A 66 -16.25 7.99 -7.12
C LEU A 66 -16.43 9.43 -6.68
N MET A 67 -17.13 9.63 -5.57
CA MET A 67 -17.39 10.94 -4.99
C MET A 67 -16.92 10.95 -3.54
N VAL A 68 -16.09 11.93 -3.18
CA VAL A 68 -15.62 12.13 -1.81
C VAL A 68 -16.44 13.25 -1.19
N TYR A 69 -16.95 13.01 0.02
CA TYR A 69 -17.70 13.98 0.80
C TYR A 69 -16.97 14.32 2.09
N VAL A 70 -17.00 15.59 2.48
CA VAL A 70 -16.58 16.10 3.80
C VAL A 70 -17.77 16.81 4.41
N GLU A 71 -18.25 16.38 5.59
CA GLU A 71 -19.47 16.91 6.22
C GLU A 71 -20.67 16.96 5.23
N ASP A 72 -20.91 15.87 4.51
CA ASP A 72 -21.97 15.73 3.50
C ASP A 72 -21.88 16.68 2.29
N ARG A 73 -20.77 17.42 2.14
CA ARG A 73 -20.46 18.20 0.94
C ARG A 73 -19.50 17.45 0.04
N GLU A 74 -19.88 17.28 -1.22
CA GLU A 74 -18.98 16.74 -2.24
C GLU A 74 -17.77 17.68 -2.41
N VAL A 75 -16.57 17.14 -2.24
CA VAL A 75 -15.30 17.86 -2.40
C VAL A 75 -14.48 17.36 -3.58
N TYR A 76 -14.76 16.14 -4.06
CA TYR A 76 -14.03 15.55 -5.18
C TYR A 76 -14.90 14.54 -5.93
N ARG A 77 -14.72 14.46 -7.24
CA ARG A 77 -15.40 13.53 -8.14
C ARG A 77 -14.41 12.99 -9.15
N TYR A 78 -14.37 11.66 -9.29
CA TYR A 78 -13.51 10.96 -10.23
C TYR A 78 -14.31 9.99 -11.07
N HIS A 79 -14.12 10.07 -12.38
CA HIS A 79 -14.74 9.20 -13.36
C HIS A 79 -13.72 8.21 -13.88
N ARG A 80 -14.06 6.92 -13.84
CA ARG A 80 -13.21 5.85 -14.35
C ARG A 80 -14.02 4.89 -15.20
N LEU A 81 -13.56 4.64 -16.41
CA LEU A 81 -14.06 3.53 -17.20
C LEU A 81 -13.52 2.21 -16.62
N SER A 82 -14.42 1.30 -16.30
CA SER A 82 -14.10 0.00 -15.70
C SER A 82 -14.57 -1.11 -16.62
N TYR A 83 -13.74 -2.12 -16.82
CA TYR A 83 -14.06 -3.33 -17.58
C TYR A 83 -14.13 -4.52 -16.61
N GLY A 84 -15.23 -5.27 -16.62
CA GLY A 84 -15.49 -6.39 -15.69
C GLY A 84 -15.81 -5.97 -14.24
N VAL A 85 -15.93 -6.96 -13.34
CA VAL A 85 -16.23 -6.76 -11.90
C VAL A 85 -15.02 -6.18 -11.14
N SER A 86 -14.66 -4.93 -11.44
CA SER A 86 -13.62 -4.20 -10.72
C SER A 86 -14.26 -3.47 -9.53
N CYS A 87 -14.12 -4.04 -8.35
CA CYS A 87 -14.73 -3.49 -7.14
C CYS A 87 -13.87 -2.41 -6.47
N SER A 88 -13.96 -1.18 -7.00
CA SER A 88 -13.90 0.12 -6.30
C SER A 88 -12.70 0.44 -5.37
N PRO A 89 -12.61 1.64 -4.74
CA PRO A 89 -11.36 2.15 -4.20
C PRO A 89 -10.79 1.24 -3.13
N TYR A 90 -9.47 1.11 -3.16
CA TYR A 90 -8.73 0.22 -2.27
C TYR A 90 -8.63 0.80 -0.85
N LEU A 91 -8.70 2.13 -0.72
CA LEU A 91 -8.40 2.81 0.53
C LEU A 91 -9.09 4.17 0.63
N LEU A 92 -9.58 4.49 1.82
CA LEU A 92 -9.75 5.86 2.29
C LEU A 92 -9.01 5.96 3.63
N GLU A 93 -8.03 6.86 3.74
CA GLU A 93 -7.23 7.05 4.96
C GLU A 93 -7.09 8.53 5.32
N ASN A 94 -6.77 8.79 6.60
CA ASN A 94 -6.28 10.08 7.05
C ASN A 94 -4.74 10.02 7.15
N TRP A 95 -4.07 10.78 6.29
CA TRP A 95 -2.62 11.01 6.37
C TRP A 95 -2.36 12.43 6.87
N ASN A 96 -2.01 12.57 8.15
CA ASN A 96 -1.63 13.86 8.75
C ASN A 96 -2.66 14.98 8.49
N ASP A 97 -3.93 14.71 8.74
CA ASP A 97 -5.04 15.63 8.50
C ASP A 97 -5.32 15.94 7.02
N HIS A 98 -4.94 15.02 6.13
CA HIS A 98 -5.33 15.01 4.72
C HIS A 98 -6.09 13.73 4.42
N TRP A 99 -7.14 13.81 3.61
CA TRP A 99 -7.80 12.58 3.16
C TRP A 99 -7.03 12.03 1.97
N VAL A 100 -6.91 10.70 1.95
CA VAL A 100 -6.23 9.97 0.90
C VAL A 100 -7.15 8.92 0.34
N LEU A 101 -7.35 8.96 -0.97
CA LEU A 101 -8.13 7.97 -1.70
C LEU A 101 -7.19 7.22 -2.64
N GLU A 102 -7.03 5.91 -2.41
CA GLU A 102 -6.39 5.04 -3.40
C GLU A 102 -7.45 4.41 -4.30
N THR A 103 -7.22 4.54 -5.59
CA THR A 103 -7.91 3.78 -6.63
C THR A 103 -6.88 2.99 -7.43
N LYS A 104 -7.32 2.11 -8.35
CA LYS A 104 -6.42 1.21 -9.09
C LYS A 104 -5.26 1.97 -9.78
N GLY A 105 -4.08 1.92 -9.17
CA GLY A 105 -2.85 2.54 -9.64
C GLY A 105 -2.73 4.04 -9.41
N MET A 106 -3.66 4.67 -8.69
CA MET A 106 -3.72 6.11 -8.51
C MET A 106 -3.99 6.49 -7.06
N LEU A 107 -3.15 7.38 -6.54
CA LEU A 107 -3.32 8.00 -5.24
C LEU A 107 -3.81 9.44 -5.40
N ILE A 108 -4.88 9.78 -4.69
CA ILE A 108 -5.46 11.12 -4.67
C ILE A 108 -5.33 11.66 -3.24
N LEU A 109 -4.67 12.81 -3.10
CA LEU A 109 -4.46 13.52 -1.84
C LEU A 109 -5.20 14.84 -1.91
N ASP A 110 -6.22 15.04 -1.08
CA ASP A 110 -7.01 16.28 -1.05
C ASP A 110 -7.56 16.75 -2.42
N GLY A 111 -7.80 15.80 -3.33
CA GLY A 111 -8.34 16.06 -4.67
C GLY A 111 -7.29 16.23 -5.77
N GLU A 112 -6.01 16.15 -5.41
CA GLU A 112 -4.90 16.19 -6.35
C GLU A 112 -4.37 14.78 -6.64
N ILE A 113 -4.10 14.47 -7.91
CA ILE A 113 -3.50 13.20 -8.31
C ILE A 113 -2.01 13.23 -7.93
N ALA A 114 -1.65 12.52 -6.87
CA ALA A 114 -0.31 12.54 -6.29
C ALA A 114 0.74 11.89 -7.21
N ASN A 115 0.35 10.88 -8.00
CA ASN A 115 1.23 10.20 -8.97
C ASN A 115 2.07 11.17 -9.80
N LEU A 116 1.41 12.12 -10.48
CA LEU A 116 2.05 13.07 -11.39
C LEU A 116 2.97 14.04 -10.63
N ALA A 117 2.49 14.55 -9.50
CA ALA A 117 3.25 15.49 -8.67
C ALA A 117 4.54 14.86 -8.10
N TRP A 118 4.51 13.56 -7.83
CA TRP A 118 5.63 12.82 -7.23
C TRP A 118 6.47 12.05 -8.26
N GLY A 119 6.09 12.11 -9.54
CA GLY A 119 6.83 11.51 -10.65
C GLY A 119 6.68 9.98 -10.73
N TYR A 120 5.54 9.43 -10.30
CA TYR A 120 5.22 8.01 -10.42
C TYR A 120 4.18 7.78 -11.51
N ASP A 121 4.39 6.73 -12.30
CA ASP A 121 3.43 6.22 -13.28
C ASP A 121 2.23 5.55 -12.58
N GLU A 122 2.51 4.86 -11.47
CA GLU A 122 1.52 4.13 -10.68
C GLU A 122 1.83 4.27 -9.17
N ILE A 123 0.79 4.39 -8.35
CA ILE A 123 0.88 4.25 -6.89
C ILE A 123 -0.18 3.25 -6.43
N PHE A 124 0.21 2.29 -5.59
CA PHE A 124 -0.68 1.22 -5.15
C PHE A 124 -0.33 0.66 -3.76
N ASP A 125 -1.29 -0.07 -3.18
CA ASP A 125 -1.21 -0.75 -1.89
C ASP A 125 -0.71 0.17 -0.75
N SER A 126 -1.26 1.39 -0.74
CA SER A 126 -1.03 2.40 0.27
C SER A 126 -1.67 1.99 1.60
N GLN A 127 -0.97 2.27 2.70
CA GLN A 127 -1.45 2.00 4.06
C GLN A 127 -0.64 2.82 5.07
N LEU A 128 -1.15 2.93 6.30
CA LEU A 128 -0.32 3.34 7.43
C LEU A 128 0.54 2.17 7.94
N LEU A 129 1.85 2.38 7.92
CA LEU A 129 2.84 1.53 8.58
C LEU A 129 3.42 2.29 9.77
N ASN A 130 3.13 1.81 10.97
CA ASN A 130 3.50 2.42 12.26
C ASN A 130 3.09 3.90 12.34
N GLY A 131 1.86 4.19 11.90
CA GLY A 131 1.27 5.54 11.87
C GLY A 131 1.82 6.46 10.79
N LYS A 132 2.68 5.96 9.89
CA LYS A 132 3.27 6.75 8.81
C LYS A 132 2.85 6.20 7.45
N PRO A 133 2.67 7.06 6.42
CA PRO A 133 2.34 6.61 5.09
C PRO A 133 3.37 5.64 4.52
N PHE A 134 2.89 4.53 3.99
CA PHE A 134 3.66 3.57 3.20
C PHE A 134 2.91 3.28 1.91
N TYR A 135 3.62 3.23 0.79
CA TYR A 135 3.06 2.86 -0.52
C TYR A 135 4.13 2.33 -1.47
N PHE A 136 3.68 1.69 -2.55
CA PHE A 136 4.53 1.34 -3.68
C PHE A 136 4.35 2.36 -4.80
N GLY A 137 5.45 2.81 -5.39
CA GLY A 137 5.44 3.72 -6.54
C GLY A 137 6.18 3.11 -7.73
N VAL A 138 5.55 3.11 -8.91
CA VAL A 138 6.19 2.68 -10.16
C VAL A 138 6.74 3.89 -10.89
N ARG A 139 8.01 3.83 -11.29
CA ARG A 139 8.63 4.84 -12.15
C ARG A 139 9.70 4.14 -12.98
N ASP A 140 9.80 4.50 -14.27
CA ASP A 140 10.82 3.96 -15.19
C ASP A 140 10.85 2.42 -15.24
N GLY A 141 9.67 1.79 -15.10
CA GLY A 141 9.53 0.33 -15.11
C GLY A 141 10.07 -0.39 -13.87
N LYS A 142 10.34 0.34 -12.78
CA LYS A 142 10.75 -0.21 -11.48
C LYS A 142 9.73 0.10 -10.41
N THR A 143 9.60 -0.78 -9.43
CA THR A 143 8.78 -0.56 -8.23
C THR A 143 9.66 -0.10 -7.06
N TYR A 144 9.35 1.08 -6.54
CA TYR A 144 9.95 1.69 -5.36
C TYR A 144 9.03 1.51 -4.16
N LEU A 145 9.64 1.31 -2.99
CA LEU A 145 8.92 1.36 -1.72
C LEU A 145 9.13 2.73 -1.11
N VAL A 146 8.04 3.41 -0.73
CA VAL A 146 8.10 4.73 -0.11
C VAL A 146 7.53 4.64 1.29
N TYR A 147 8.27 5.16 2.26
CA TYR A 147 7.89 5.21 3.66
C TYR A 147 8.13 6.60 4.21
N ASP A 148 7.11 7.21 4.83
CA ASP A 148 7.19 8.57 5.39
C ASP A 148 7.62 9.61 4.33
N GLY A 149 7.15 9.42 3.09
CA GLY A 149 7.49 10.27 1.94
C GLY A 149 8.92 10.08 1.40
N GLN A 150 9.69 9.12 1.92
CA GLN A 150 11.06 8.84 1.47
C GLN A 150 11.15 7.47 0.78
N PRO A 151 11.73 7.40 -0.43
CA PRO A 151 11.99 6.11 -1.05
C PRO A 151 13.04 5.34 -0.25
N LEU A 152 12.77 4.06 0.00
CA LEU A 152 13.70 3.15 0.64
C LEU A 152 14.83 2.77 -0.33
N PRO A 153 16.02 2.40 0.17
CA PRO A 153 17.18 2.04 -0.66
C PRO A 153 17.05 0.62 -1.25
N VAL A 154 15.86 0.27 -1.73
CA VAL A 154 15.53 -0.99 -2.41
C VAL A 154 14.51 -0.72 -3.50
N GLU A 155 14.73 -1.33 -4.65
CA GLU A 155 13.82 -1.32 -5.78
C GLU A 155 13.65 -2.75 -6.31
N TYR A 156 12.53 -2.98 -7.00
CA TYR A 156 12.17 -4.24 -7.62
C TYR A 156 11.86 -4.03 -9.09
N ASP A 157 12.07 -5.06 -9.91
CA ASP A 157 11.61 -5.06 -11.31
C ASP A 157 10.08 -5.05 -11.38
N TYR A 158 9.44 -5.73 -10.42
CA TYR A 158 7.99 -5.81 -10.32
C TYR A 158 7.58 -6.27 -8.92
N VAL A 159 6.48 -5.75 -8.40
CA VAL A 159 5.79 -6.28 -7.21
C VAL A 159 4.45 -6.84 -7.65
N TYR A 160 4.07 -8.02 -7.18
CA TYR A 160 2.79 -8.63 -7.52
C TYR A 160 1.64 -7.91 -6.81
N HIS A 161 0.75 -7.26 -7.57
CA HIS A 161 -0.34 -6.45 -7.03
C HIS A 161 -1.56 -6.42 -7.96
N GLY A 162 -2.71 -5.96 -7.44
CA GLY A 162 -3.89 -5.65 -8.24
C GLY A 162 -4.65 -6.84 -8.86
N MET A 163 -4.36 -8.09 -8.46
CA MET A 163 -4.98 -9.30 -9.01
C MET A 163 -6.26 -9.70 -8.27
N CYS A 164 -7.14 -10.45 -8.93
CA CYS A 164 -8.40 -10.95 -8.36
C CYS A 164 -8.43 -12.48 -8.27
N CYS A 165 -9.45 -13.02 -7.59
CA CYS A 165 -9.70 -14.46 -7.46
C CYS A 165 -8.52 -15.21 -6.80
N GLU A 166 -8.13 -16.37 -7.34
CA GLU A 166 -7.04 -17.18 -6.81
C GLU A 166 -5.71 -16.43 -6.81
N GLN A 167 -5.48 -15.58 -7.81
CA GLN A 167 -4.24 -14.80 -7.94
C GLN A 167 -4.12 -13.70 -6.87
N ALA A 168 -5.23 -13.27 -6.27
CA ALA A 168 -5.22 -12.27 -5.20
C ALA A 168 -4.45 -12.72 -3.95
N MET A 169 -4.19 -14.03 -3.79
CA MET A 169 -3.39 -14.53 -2.66
C MET A 169 -1.93 -14.05 -2.66
N TYR A 170 -1.44 -13.56 -3.81
CA TYR A 170 -0.09 -13.05 -3.99
C TYR A 170 -0.02 -11.52 -3.99
N ASN A 171 -1.15 -10.82 -3.93
CA ASN A 171 -1.15 -9.36 -3.78
C ASN A 171 -0.45 -8.98 -2.48
N VAL A 172 0.01 -7.73 -2.42
CA VAL A 172 0.49 -7.11 -1.19
C VAL A 172 -0.57 -7.27 -0.10
N ALA A 173 -0.10 -7.57 1.10
CA ALA A 173 -0.91 -7.54 2.29
C ALA A 173 -0.08 -7.03 3.47
N GLY A 174 -0.76 -6.59 4.52
CA GLY A 174 -0.09 -5.92 5.61
C GLY A 174 -0.97 -5.75 6.83
N ASN A 175 -0.35 -5.22 7.87
CA ASN A 175 -0.98 -4.63 9.03
C ASN A 175 -0.18 -3.39 9.42
N GLU A 176 -0.63 -2.70 10.47
CA GLU A 176 0.01 -1.46 10.96
C GLU A 176 1.49 -1.62 11.33
N GLN A 177 2.06 -2.82 11.45
CA GLN A 177 3.46 -3.02 11.84
C GLN A 177 4.33 -3.59 10.72
N MET A 178 3.72 -4.21 9.72
CA MET A 178 4.43 -4.96 8.70
C MET A 178 3.62 -5.10 7.42
N VAL A 179 4.30 -4.96 6.29
CA VAL A 179 3.84 -5.32 4.95
C VAL A 179 4.56 -6.58 4.46
N TRP A 180 3.87 -7.41 3.70
CA TRP A 180 4.44 -8.57 3.01
C TRP A 180 3.92 -8.69 1.59
N PHE A 181 4.78 -9.11 0.68
CA PHE A 181 4.50 -9.11 -0.76
C PHE A 181 5.46 -10.05 -1.51
N TYR A 182 5.12 -10.33 -2.76
CA TYR A 182 5.98 -11.04 -3.69
C TYR A 182 6.57 -10.06 -4.71
N ALA A 183 7.89 -10.12 -4.91
CA ALA A 183 8.58 -9.19 -5.80
C ALA A 183 9.63 -9.86 -6.67
N LEU A 184 9.74 -9.41 -7.91
CA LEU A 184 10.75 -9.80 -8.87
C LEU A 184 11.93 -8.83 -8.78
N ARG A 185 13.14 -9.37 -8.70
CA ARG A 185 14.38 -8.60 -8.82
C ARG A 185 15.45 -9.45 -9.50
N ASP A 186 16.06 -8.92 -10.54
CA ASP A 186 17.13 -9.55 -11.31
C ASP A 186 16.72 -10.96 -11.81
N GLY A 187 15.44 -11.10 -12.19
CA GLY A 187 14.87 -12.36 -12.68
C GLY A 187 14.49 -13.38 -11.59
N ILE A 188 14.62 -13.03 -10.30
CA ILE A 188 14.31 -13.92 -9.17
C ILE A 188 13.10 -13.38 -8.39
N TRP A 189 12.17 -14.27 -8.08
CA TRP A 189 11.03 -13.95 -7.20
C TRP A 189 11.41 -14.12 -5.73
N TYR A 190 11.09 -13.09 -4.96
CA TYR A 190 11.26 -13.02 -3.52
C TYR A 190 9.90 -12.92 -2.86
N TYR A 191 9.76 -13.61 -1.73
CA TYR A 191 8.76 -13.26 -0.74
C TYR A 191 9.42 -12.31 0.27
N VAL A 192 8.83 -11.14 0.46
CA VAL A 192 9.42 -10.04 1.24
C VAL A 192 8.51 -9.74 2.41
N GLU A 193 9.11 -9.57 3.59
CA GLU A 193 8.47 -9.01 4.77
C GLU A 193 9.25 -7.76 5.17
N MET A 194 8.53 -6.67 5.39
CA MET A 194 9.12 -5.42 5.83
C MET A 194 8.24 -4.83 6.91
N GLY A 195 8.85 -4.45 8.03
CA GLY A 195 8.13 -3.86 9.14
C GLY A 195 8.99 -2.88 9.91
N VAL A 196 8.32 -2.09 10.75
CA VAL A 196 8.98 -1.18 11.68
C VAL A 196 9.14 -1.94 12.99
N TYR A 197 10.29 -2.58 13.15
CA TYR A 197 10.58 -3.35 14.35
C TYR A 197 11.19 -2.42 15.41
N PRO A 198 10.63 -2.38 16.64
CA PRO A 198 11.29 -1.69 17.72
C PRO A 198 12.67 -2.32 17.93
N CYS A 199 13.70 -1.49 18.01
CA CYS A 199 15.00 -1.92 18.48
C CYS A 199 14.88 -2.27 19.97
N THR A 200 14.42 -3.48 20.28
CA THR A 200 14.58 -4.04 21.62
C THR A 200 16.06 -4.38 21.74
N GLY A 201 16.77 -3.68 22.63
CA GLY A 201 18.22 -3.75 22.79
C GLY A 201 18.73 -5.09 23.34
N ILE A 202 18.36 -6.21 22.72
CA ILE A 202 18.99 -7.50 22.97
C ILE A 202 20.33 -7.48 22.27
N GLU A 203 21.36 -7.04 23.00
CA GLU A 203 22.74 -7.31 22.62
C GLU A 203 22.97 -8.82 22.69
N ILE A 204 22.98 -9.47 21.53
CA ILE A 204 23.48 -10.84 21.42
C ILE A 204 24.99 -10.73 21.14
N PRO A 205 25.88 -11.10 22.08
CA PRO A 205 27.32 -11.00 21.85
C PRO A 205 27.72 -11.83 20.62
N GLY A 206 28.28 -11.17 19.62
CA GLY A 206 28.79 -11.81 18.39
C GLY A 206 27.85 -11.77 17.18
N LEU A 207 26.63 -11.23 17.29
CA LEU A 207 25.73 -11.02 16.14
C LEU A 207 25.74 -9.55 15.69
N TRP A 208 25.77 -9.31 14.38
CA TRP A 208 25.63 -7.98 13.81
C TRP A 208 24.27 -7.39 14.23
N SER A 209 24.29 -6.28 14.97
CA SER A 209 23.07 -5.57 15.35
C SER A 209 22.53 -4.78 14.14
N PRO A 210 21.27 -4.99 13.72
CA PRO A 210 20.66 -4.26 12.61
C PRO A 210 20.40 -2.78 12.95
N CYS A 211 20.44 -2.40 14.23
CA CYS A 211 20.19 -1.07 14.70
C CYS A 211 21.47 -0.23 14.74
N ARG A 212 21.86 0.38 13.62
CA ARG A 212 22.59 1.66 13.68
C ARG A 212 21.56 2.79 13.61
N PRO A 213 21.58 3.76 14.53
CA PRO A 213 20.74 4.94 14.38
C PRO A 213 21.03 5.60 13.04
N ILE A 214 19.98 5.95 12.31
CA ILE A 214 20.09 6.88 11.17
C ILE A 214 20.66 8.17 11.77
N PRO A 215 21.85 8.64 11.35
CA PRO A 215 22.41 9.84 11.92
C PRO A 215 21.48 11.01 11.63
N ALA A 216 20.94 11.62 12.68
CA ALA A 216 20.19 12.86 12.57
C ALA A 216 21.14 13.94 12.03
N GLY A 217 20.91 14.38 10.79
CA GLY A 217 21.48 15.60 10.23
C GLY A 217 23.00 15.61 10.11
N GLY A 218 23.54 14.90 9.13
CA GLY A 218 24.81 15.31 8.52
C GLY A 218 24.52 16.44 7.53
N GLN A 219 24.81 17.68 7.92
CA GLN A 219 24.89 18.80 6.96
C GLN A 219 25.84 18.39 5.81
N ALA A 220 25.31 18.35 4.59
CA ALA A 220 26.15 18.40 3.40
C ALA A 220 26.86 19.77 3.37
N ARG A 221 28.11 19.74 2.92
CA ARG A 221 29.07 20.85 2.88
C ARG A 221 28.53 22.13 2.27
#